data_AF-A0A959GPV9-F1
#
_entry.id   AF-A0A959GPV9-F1
#
_cell.length_a   1.000
_cell.length_b   1.000
_cell.length_c   1.000
_cell.angle_alpha   90.00
_cell.angle_beta   90.00
_cell.angle_gamma   90.00
#
_symmetry.space_group_name_H-M   'P 1'
#
loop_
_entity.id
_entity.type
_entity.pdbx_description
1 polymer ?
#
loop_
_entity_poly.entity_id
_entity_poly.type
_entity_poly.pdbx_seq_one_letter_code
_entity_poly.pdbx_strand_id
1 'polypeptide(L)'
;MSGLLPVTLTSFTARAEGSYITLQWATATEENNDHFLLQHSLDGRKFEELTRLPGAGSTQEPQAYSFRHTSPSGGLNYYRLVQAGFDGATT
;
A
#
# COMPACT_ATOMS: atom_id res chain seq x y z
N MET A 1 -24.16 -2.73 6.09
CA MET A 1 -24.70 -2.90 4.72
C MET A 1 -23.77 -2.16 3.77
N SER A 2 -23.29 -2.85 2.72
CA SER A 2 -22.26 -2.47 1.74
C SER A 2 -20.87 -2.15 2.27
N GLY A 3 -20.03 -3.19 2.36
CA GLY A 3 -18.58 -3.03 2.37
C GLY A 3 -18.09 -2.71 0.95
N LEU A 4 -18.32 -1.47 0.50
CA LEU A 4 -17.49 -0.93 -0.57
C LEU A 4 -16.10 -0.77 0.05
N LEU A 5 -15.09 -1.42 -0.53
CA LEU A 5 -13.70 -1.16 -0.14
C LEU A 5 -13.49 0.35 -0.25
N PRO A 6 -13.08 1.04 0.83
CA PRO A 6 -12.99 2.49 0.82
C PRO A 6 -11.93 3.01 -0.17
N VAL A 7 -11.12 2.14 -0.77
CA VAL A 7 -10.26 2.42 -1.93
C VAL A 7 -10.51 1.40 -3.04
N THR A 8 -10.63 1.88 -4.27
CA THR A 8 -10.63 1.03 -5.46
C THR A 8 -9.21 0.96 -6.02
N LEU A 9 -8.47 -0.09 -5.67
CA LEU A 9 -7.12 -0.33 -6.16
C LEU A 9 -7.13 -0.84 -7.61
N THR A 10 -6.40 -0.18 -8.52
CA THR A 10 -6.27 -0.62 -9.92
C THR A 10 -5.01 -1.43 -10.17
N SER A 11 -3.96 -1.18 -9.39
CA SER A 11 -2.71 -1.93 -9.47
C SER A 11 -1.93 -1.88 -8.17
N PHE A 12 -1.17 -2.94 -7.90
CA PHE A 12 -0.12 -2.96 -6.90
C PHE A 12 0.99 -3.90 -7.37
N THR A 13 2.20 -3.38 -7.47
CA THR A 13 3.36 -4.11 -7.99
C THR A 13 4.58 -3.85 -7.13
N ALA A 14 5.43 -4.86 -7.01
CA ALA A 14 6.75 -4.77 -6.41
C ALA A 14 7.76 -5.29 -7.44
N ARG A 15 8.76 -4.47 -7.78
CA ARG A 15 9.79 -4.80 -8.78
C ARG A 15 11.17 -4.70 -8.15
N ALA A 16 11.95 -5.77 -8.24
CA ALA A 16 13.34 -5.75 -7.81
C ALA A 16 14.20 -5.00 -8.84
N GLU A 17 14.97 -4.04 -8.35
CA GLU A 17 15.86 -3.17 -9.15
C GLU A 17 17.25 -3.17 -8.49
N GLY A 18 18.04 -4.20 -8.79
CA GLY A 18 19.37 -4.38 -8.20
C GLY A 18 19.29 -4.60 -6.69
N SER A 19 19.69 -3.59 -5.91
CA SER A 19 19.76 -3.65 -4.44
C SER A 19 18.50 -3.15 -3.71
N TYR A 20 17.48 -2.70 -4.45
CA TYR A 20 16.25 -2.17 -3.86
C TYR A 20 15.01 -2.74 -4.56
N ILE A 21 13.85 -2.54 -3.94
CA ILE A 21 12.56 -2.89 -4.52
C ILE A 21 11.72 -1.63 -4.69
N THR A 22 11.22 -1.40 -5.90
CA THR A 22 10.27 -0.33 -6.21
C THR A 22 8.85 -0.88 -6.08
N LEU A 23 8.08 -0.27 -5.19
CA LEU A 23 6.67 -0.54 -5.00
C LEU A 23 5.84 0.56 -5.64
N GLN A 24 4.86 0.17 -6.46
CA GLN A 24 3.97 1.11 -7.13
C GLN A 24 2.54 0.61 -7.00
N TRP A 25 1.64 1.53 -6.67
CA TRP A 25 0.20 1.28 -6.70
C TRP A 25 -0.53 2.46 -7.28
N ALA A 26 -1.73 2.17 -7.78
CA ALA A 26 -2.64 3.18 -8.25
C ALA A 26 -4.06 2.86 -7.79
N THR A 27 -4.82 3.92 -7.53
CA THR A 27 -6.22 3.86 -7.15
C THR A 27 -7.05 4.50 -8.25
N ALA A 28 -8.26 4.00 -8.47
CA ALA A 28 -9.26 4.67 -9.29
C ALA A 28 -10.05 5.68 -8.46
N THR A 29 -10.36 5.31 -7.22
CA THR A 29 -11.10 6.13 -6.25
C THR A 29 -10.57 5.86 -4.85
N GLU A 30 -10.67 6.87 -3.98
CA GLU A 30 -10.40 6.77 -2.55
C GLU A 30 -11.55 7.45 -1.79
N GLU A 31 -11.95 6.87 -0.67
CA GLU A 31 -13.01 7.35 0.20
C GLU A 31 -12.48 7.31 1.64
N ASN A 32 -12.42 8.48 2.28
CA ASN A 32 -11.90 8.67 3.64
C ASN A 32 -10.52 8.04 3.87
N ASN A 33 -9.66 8.00 2.84
CA ASN A 33 -8.33 7.43 2.95
C ASN A 33 -7.33 8.43 3.56
N ASP A 34 -7.01 8.25 4.84
CA ASP A 34 -5.99 9.07 5.51
C ASP A 34 -4.59 8.69 5.04
N HIS A 35 -4.26 7.40 5.10
CA HIS A 35 -2.97 6.90 4.65
C HIS A 35 -3.01 5.43 4.24
N PHE A 36 -2.02 5.06 3.43
CA PHE A 36 -1.65 3.68 3.18
C PHE A 36 -0.55 3.24 4.15
N LEU A 37 -0.75 2.06 4.73
CA LEU A 37 0.26 1.30 5.45
C LEU A 37 0.88 0.31 4.49
N LEU A 38 2.12 0.56 4.09
CA LEU A 38 2.90 -0.41 3.34
C LEU A 38 3.56 -1.37 4.32
N GLN A 39 3.33 -2.67 4.13
CA GLN A 39 3.88 -3.69 5.01
C GLN A 39 4.73 -4.69 4.24
N HIS A 40 5.73 -5.23 4.92
CA HIS A 40 6.73 -6.13 4.38
C HIS A 40 6.80 -7.42 5.20
N SER A 41 7.08 -8.53 4.52
CA SER A 41 7.19 -9.84 5.13
C SER A 41 8.21 -10.71 4.39
N LEU A 42 8.90 -11.59 5.11
CA LEU A 42 9.82 -12.57 4.54
C LEU A 42 9.19 -13.95 4.34
N ASP A 43 8.08 -14.22 5.04
CA ASP A 43 7.40 -15.51 5.03
C ASP A 43 5.98 -15.43 4.43
N GLY A 44 5.53 -14.23 4.07
CA GLY A 44 4.18 -13.96 3.57
C GLY A 44 3.09 -14.13 4.63
N ARG A 45 3.46 -14.27 5.91
CA ARG A 45 2.55 -14.53 7.04
C ARG A 45 2.64 -13.45 8.09
N LYS A 46 3.85 -13.10 8.53
CA LYS A 46 4.12 -12.03 9.49
C LYS A 46 4.50 -10.77 8.73
N PHE A 47 3.60 -9.80 8.76
CA PHE A 47 3.80 -8.51 8.12
C PHE A 47 4.14 -7.46 9.15
N GLU A 48 5.24 -6.75 8.91
CA GLU A 48 5.69 -5.62 9.71
C GLU A 48 5.45 -4.33 8.91
N GLU A 49 5.21 -3.23 9.63
CA GLU A 49 5.05 -1.92 9.00
C GLU A 49 6.38 -1.48 8.40
N LEU A 50 6.37 -1.21 7.09
CA LEU A 50 7.53 -0.68 6.38
C LEU A 50 7.50 0.84 6.35
N THR A 51 6.34 1.42 6.03
CA THR A 51 6.15 2.87 5.99
C THR A 51 4.67 3.25 5.92
N ARG A 52 4.40 4.54 6.13
CA ARG A 52 3.08 5.17 5.97
C ARG A 52 3.18 6.23 4.88
N LEU A 53 2.26 6.20 3.92
CA LEU A 53 2.16 7.23 2.89
C LEU A 53 0.79 7.89 2.94
N PRO A 54 0.70 9.23 2.92
CA PRO A 54 -0.59 9.92 2.86
C PRO A 54 -1.43 9.43 1.68
N GLY A 55 -2.72 9.19 1.94
CA GLY A 55 -3.74 9.00 0.93
C GLY A 55 -4.18 10.33 0.33
N ALA A 56 -5.08 10.29 -0.64
CA ALA A 56 -5.68 11.48 -1.22
C ALA A 56 -6.99 11.90 -0.53
N GLY A 57 -7.36 11.29 0.60
CA GLY A 57 -8.61 11.55 1.30
C GLY A 57 -9.81 10.91 0.59
N SER A 58 -10.82 11.71 0.26
CA SER A 58 -11.94 11.30 -0.58
C SER A 58 -11.78 11.91 -1.98
N THR A 59 -11.54 11.07 -2.98
CA THR A 59 -11.36 11.47 -4.38
C THR A 59 -11.92 10.41 -5.33
N GLN A 60 -12.51 10.88 -6.44
CA GLN A 60 -12.89 10.03 -7.57
C GLN A 60 -11.86 10.08 -8.71
N GLU A 61 -10.80 10.87 -8.55
CA GLU A 61 -9.72 11.00 -9.52
C GLU A 61 -8.65 9.93 -9.27
N PRO A 62 -8.13 9.28 -10.34
CA PRO A 62 -7.07 8.29 -10.19
C PRO A 62 -5.84 8.87 -9.51
N GLN A 63 -5.28 8.13 -8.54
CA GLN A 63 -4.03 8.48 -7.88
C GLN A 63 -2.95 7.45 -8.17
N ALA A 64 -1.70 7.88 -8.19
CA ALA A 64 -0.54 7.03 -8.41
C ALA A 64 0.51 7.30 -7.34
N TYR A 65 1.04 6.21 -6.78
CA TYR A 65 1.98 6.25 -5.68
C TYR A 65 3.20 5.38 -5.98
N SER A 66 4.32 5.73 -5.36
CA SER A 66 5.57 4.99 -5.46
C SER A 66 6.34 5.04 -4.15
N PHE A 67 6.95 3.91 -3.78
CA PHE A 67 7.83 3.80 -2.64
C PHE A 67 9.04 2.93 -2.99
N ARG A 68 10.23 3.35 -2.54
CA ARG A 68 11.48 2.63 -2.74
C ARG A 68 11.93 1.96 -1.44
N HIS A 69 11.85 0.63 -1.38
CA HIS A 69 12.44 -0.15 -0.29
C HIS A 69 13.94 -0.37 -0.56
N THR A 70 14.80 0.39 0.12
CA THR A 70 16.28 0.37 -0.07
C THR A 70 17.01 -0.70 0.74
N SER A 71 16.33 -1.37 1.67
CA SER A 71 16.89 -2.42 2.52
C SER A 71 16.09 -3.73 2.45
N PRO A 72 15.78 -4.27 1.25
CA PRO A 72 15.12 -5.56 1.15
C PRO A 72 15.99 -6.65 1.75
N SER A 73 15.37 -7.60 2.44
CA SER A 73 16.11 -8.76 2.92
C SER A 73 16.47 -9.68 1.75
N GLY A 74 17.54 -10.46 1.91
CA GLY A 74 17.92 -11.44 0.90
C GLY A 74 16.83 -12.48 0.67
N GLY A 75 16.56 -12.81 -0.60
CA GLY A 75 15.58 -13.82 -0.98
C GLY A 75 14.19 -13.23 -1.28
N LEU A 76 13.15 -13.97 -0.92
CA LEU A 76 11.76 -13.58 -1.20
C LEU A 76 11.30 -12.46 -0.26
N ASN A 77 10.65 -11.46 -0.84
CA ASN A 77 10.09 -10.33 -0.12
C ASN A 77 8.62 -10.21 -0.54
N TYR A 78 7.72 -10.24 0.45
CA TYR A 78 6.28 -10.09 0.27
C TYR A 78 5.86 -8.72 0.73
N TYR A 79 4.88 -8.14 0.03
CA TYR A 79 4.37 -6.82 0.34
C TYR A 79 2.85 -6.82 0.28
N ARG A 80 2.25 -6.01 1.14
CA ARG A 80 0.83 -5.71 1.09
C ARG A 80 0.60 -4.24 1.41
N LEU A 81 -0.50 -3.72 0.88
CA LEU A 81 -1.00 -2.39 1.14
C LEU A 81 -2.22 -2.54 2.05
N VAL A 82 -2.27 -1.76 3.13
CA VAL A 82 -3.44 -1.67 4.02
C VAL A 82 -3.92 -0.22 4.01
N GLN A 83 -5.23 -0.02 3.93
CA GLN A 83 -5.82 1.31 4.00
C GLN A 83 -6.13 1.65 5.46
N ALA A 84 -5.83 2.88 5.87
CA ALA A 84 -6.24 3.43 7.15
C ALA A 84 -7.16 4.65 6.91
N GLY A 85 -8.36 4.60 7.48
CA GLY A 85 -9.31 5.71 7.44
C GLY A 85 -9.06 6.75 8.52
N PHE A 86 -9.64 7.95 8.34
CA PHE A 86 -9.59 9.03 9.34
C PHE A 86 -10.30 8.71 10.67
N ASP A 87 -11.17 7.70 10.68
CA ASP A 87 -11.86 7.20 11.88
C ASP A 87 -11.07 6.14 12.66
N GLY A 88 -9.85 5.81 12.21
CA GLY A 88 -9.00 4.78 12.79
C GLY A 88 -9.39 3.36 12.39
N ALA A 89 -10.39 3.17 11.54
CA ALA A 89 -10.69 1.86 10.95
C ALA A 89 -9.60 1.52 9.92
N THR A 90 -8.92 0.39 10.14
CA THR A 90 -8.05 -0.23 9.14
C THR A 90 -8.88 -1.30 8.43
N THR A 91 -8.91 -1.27 7.11
CA THR A 91 -9.66 -2.26 6.28
C THR A 91 -8.71 -3.00 5.36
#